data_AF-A0A428R6W4-F1
#
_entry.id   AF-A0A428R6W4-F1
#
_cell.length_a   1.000
_cell.length_b   1.000
_cell.length_c   1.000
_cell.angle_alpha   90.00
_cell.angle_beta   90.00
_cell.angle_gamma   90.00
#
_symmetry.space_group_name_H-M   'P 1'
#
loop_
_entity.id
_entity.type
_entity.pdbx_description
1 polymer ?
#
loop_
_entity_poly.entity_id
_entity_poly.type
_entity_poly.pdbx_seq_one_letter_code
_entity_poly.pdbx_strand_id
1 'polypeptide(L)'
;MPVDSHEVSREFVEIKTSLDEEGGKMREATWKECLKPGIFQTVGLSGADASLFATGIYGIVKLIFTAISLLFVIDKIGRRWAHVGGGAWMSVMMFILASVLATHPPKEGEGVSSASIAMCVLIYLYVIAYTGSWGPGPWIYAGEIFPAHVRSYGVAFGAATQWLFNFMVTRVTPQIIHDIGWKTFIVFASLCFGMSVFTFFFMKETKGLTLEEIDQLFGLSDMEQFHNDVERRMTKLEGLDPVMKT
;
A
#
# COMPACT_ATOMS: atom_id res chain seq x y z
N MET A 1 18.02 -62.09 13.91
CA MET A 1 16.70 -61.45 13.73
C MET A 1 16.87 -60.48 12.56
N PRO A 2 16.31 -60.76 11.37
CA PRO A 2 16.55 -59.91 10.21
C PRO A 2 15.68 -58.65 10.33
N VAL A 3 16.33 -57.48 10.33
CA VAL A 3 15.65 -56.17 10.30
C VAL A 3 15.01 -56.04 8.91
N ASP A 4 13.69 -55.93 8.86
CA ASP A 4 12.94 -55.78 7.61
C ASP A 4 13.26 -54.42 6.98
N SER A 5 13.94 -54.44 5.83
CA SER A 5 14.32 -53.25 5.08
C SER A 5 13.13 -52.40 4.64
N HIS A 6 11.93 -52.99 4.56
CA HIS A 6 10.71 -52.25 4.25
C HIS A 6 10.20 -51.43 5.44
N GLU A 7 10.40 -51.89 6.67
CA GLU A 7 9.99 -51.20 7.89
C GLU A 7 10.88 -49.97 8.15
N VAL A 8 12.19 -50.15 7.98
CA VAL A 8 13.17 -49.04 8.03
C VAL A 8 12.89 -48.00 6.95
N SER A 9 12.52 -48.41 5.73
CA SER A 9 12.18 -47.47 4.66
C SER A 9 10.91 -46.65 4.95
N ARG A 10 9.96 -47.20 5.70
CA ARG A 10 8.73 -46.48 6.10
C ARG A 10 9.01 -45.50 7.23
N GLU A 11 9.80 -45.89 8.23
CA GLU A 11 10.24 -44.96 9.29
C GLU A 11 11.05 -43.80 8.72
N PHE A 12 11.94 -44.04 7.75
CA PHE A 12 12.67 -42.96 7.08
C PHE A 12 11.76 -42.04 6.27
N VAL A 13 10.69 -42.55 5.67
CA VAL A 13 9.70 -41.74 4.93
C VAL A 13 8.81 -40.96 5.88
N GLU A 14 8.38 -41.53 7.00
CA GLU A 14 7.63 -40.82 8.05
C GLU A 14 8.48 -39.72 8.70
N ILE A 15 9.74 -40.01 9.05
CA ILE A 15 10.68 -39.02 9.60
C ILE A 15 10.97 -37.92 8.59
N LYS A 16 11.13 -38.26 7.30
CA LYS A 16 11.32 -37.26 6.25
C LYS A 16 10.06 -36.40 6.04
N THR A 17 8.88 -37.00 6.10
CA THR A 17 7.60 -36.29 5.96
C THR A 17 7.34 -35.39 7.17
N SER A 18 7.68 -35.83 8.38
CA SER A 18 7.59 -35.00 9.60
C SER A 18 8.63 -33.88 9.61
N LEU A 19 9.85 -34.12 9.09
CA LEU A 19 10.88 -33.10 8.93
C LEU A 19 10.55 -32.10 7.82
N ASP A 20 9.85 -32.52 6.76
CA ASP A 20 9.35 -31.63 5.71
C ASP A 20 8.12 -30.82 6.18
N GLU A 21 7.26 -31.38 7.03
CA GLU A 21 6.17 -30.65 7.70
C GLU A 21 6.68 -29.68 8.78
N GLU A 22 7.66 -30.08 9.60
CA GLU A 22 8.31 -29.20 10.57
C GLU A 22 9.21 -28.17 9.88
N GLY A 23 9.93 -28.54 8.83
CA GLY A 23 10.72 -27.64 8.00
C GLY A 23 9.87 -26.65 7.23
N GLY A 24 8.67 -27.06 6.77
CA GLY A 24 7.65 -26.18 6.21
C GLY A 24 7.08 -25.22 7.24
N LYS A 25 6.76 -25.69 8.45
CA LYS A 25 6.30 -24.85 9.58
C LYS A 25 7.39 -23.91 10.10
N MET A 26 8.66 -24.33 10.10
CA MET A 26 9.82 -23.52 10.50
C MET A 26 10.08 -22.43 9.47
N ARG A 27 10.09 -22.75 8.17
CA ARG A 27 10.29 -21.78 7.08
C ARG A 27 9.12 -20.80 6.91
N GLU A 28 7.91 -21.22 7.32
CA GLU A 28 6.73 -20.35 7.43
C GLU A 28 6.72 -19.55 8.76
N ALA A 29 7.44 -20.00 9.79
CA ALA A 29 7.65 -19.28 11.04
C ALA A 29 8.74 -18.21 10.93
N THR A 30 9.82 -18.41 10.17
CA THR A 30 10.98 -17.48 10.13
C THR A 30 10.62 -16.07 9.63
N TRP A 31 9.69 -15.95 8.66
CA TRP A 31 9.24 -14.64 8.15
C TRP A 31 8.04 -14.08 8.90
N LYS A 32 7.19 -14.95 9.46
CA LYS A 32 6.15 -14.54 10.43
C LYS A 32 6.79 -14.02 11.72
N GLU A 33 8.02 -14.38 12.06
CA GLU A 33 8.81 -13.79 13.16
C GLU A 33 9.37 -12.39 12.82
N CYS A 34 9.78 -12.13 11.55
CA CYS A 34 10.16 -10.78 11.09
C CYS A 34 8.97 -9.80 10.98
N LEU A 35 7.76 -10.32 10.76
CA LEU A 35 6.50 -9.56 10.70
C LEU A 35 5.69 -9.60 12.01
N LYS A 36 5.96 -10.55 12.90
CA LYS A 36 5.60 -10.45 14.32
C LYS A 36 6.32 -9.21 14.88
N PRO A 37 5.85 -8.63 15.99
CA PRO A 37 6.62 -7.64 16.73
C PRO A 37 7.90 -8.26 17.37
N GLY A 38 8.72 -9.00 16.60
CA GLY A 38 9.92 -9.71 17.03
C GLY A 38 11.10 -8.79 17.37
N ILE A 39 11.00 -7.48 17.08
CA ILE A 39 11.96 -6.49 17.57
C ILE A 39 11.87 -6.29 19.10
N PHE A 40 10.77 -6.70 19.75
CA PHE A 40 10.53 -6.39 21.17
C PHE A 40 10.74 -7.57 22.12
N GLN A 41 10.90 -8.79 21.60
CA GLN A 41 11.43 -9.90 22.40
C GLN A 41 12.89 -9.65 22.81
N THR A 42 13.62 -8.80 22.06
CA THR A 42 14.97 -8.31 22.40
C THR A 42 14.96 -7.21 23.48
N VAL A 43 13.80 -6.63 23.81
CA VAL A 43 13.63 -5.60 24.87
C VAL A 43 13.09 -6.20 26.18
N GLY A 44 12.88 -7.52 26.24
CA GLY A 44 12.54 -8.23 27.49
C GLY A 44 11.08 -8.13 27.92
N LEU A 45 10.18 -7.60 27.09
CA LEU A 45 8.76 -7.52 27.40
C LEU A 45 8.01 -8.70 26.75
N SER A 46 7.57 -9.63 27.59
CA SER A 46 6.85 -10.86 27.18
C SER A 46 5.33 -10.66 27.34
N GLY A 47 4.53 -11.00 26.33
CA GLY A 47 3.07 -11.13 26.43
C GLY A 47 2.25 -10.37 25.37
N ALA A 48 0.95 -10.67 25.32
CA ALA A 48 -0.02 -10.03 24.42
C ALA A 48 -0.13 -8.51 24.70
N ASP A 49 0.01 -8.09 25.96
CA ASP A 49 -0.09 -6.69 26.39
C ASP A 49 1.09 -5.84 25.89
N ALA A 50 2.30 -6.41 25.80
CA ALA A 50 3.47 -5.73 25.25
C ALA A 50 3.32 -5.49 23.73
N SER A 51 2.74 -6.47 23.01
CA SER A 51 2.46 -6.33 21.58
C SER A 51 1.36 -5.28 21.30
N LEU A 52 0.32 -5.24 22.14
CA LEU A 52 -0.76 -4.24 22.06
C LEU A 52 -0.24 -2.83 22.39
N PHE A 53 0.61 -2.70 23.39
CA PHE A 53 1.21 -1.42 23.76
C PHE A 53 2.17 -0.90 22.67
N ALA A 54 3.02 -1.77 22.11
CA ALA A 54 3.95 -1.42 21.04
C ALA A 54 3.22 -1.03 19.74
N THR A 55 2.18 -1.78 19.36
CA THR A 55 1.33 -1.45 18.19
C THR A 55 0.53 -0.17 18.42
N GLY A 56 0.09 0.10 19.66
CA GLY A 56 -0.55 1.35 20.06
C GLY A 56 0.37 2.57 19.91
N ILE A 57 1.58 2.52 20.48
CA ILE A 57 2.58 3.59 20.32
C ILE A 57 2.92 3.79 18.85
N TYR A 58 3.14 2.71 18.12
CA TYR A 58 3.40 2.76 16.69
C TYR A 58 2.26 3.46 15.93
N GLY A 59 1.00 3.15 16.26
CA GLY A 59 -0.18 3.81 15.71
C GLY A 59 -0.20 5.31 16.00
N ILE A 60 0.11 5.73 17.24
CA ILE A 60 0.15 7.15 17.64
C ILE A 60 1.26 7.89 16.89
N VAL A 61 2.48 7.33 16.84
CA VAL A 61 3.61 7.93 16.11
C VAL A 61 3.27 8.06 14.62
N LYS A 62 2.66 7.01 14.05
CA LYS A 62 2.19 7.02 12.67
C LYS A 62 1.15 8.13 12.46
N LEU A 63 0.16 8.27 13.34
CA LEU A 63 -0.86 9.32 13.24
C LEU A 63 -0.25 10.73 13.29
N ILE A 64 0.65 10.99 14.24
CA ILE A 64 1.33 12.30 14.37
C ILE A 64 2.13 12.59 13.11
N PHE A 65 2.90 11.63 12.61
CA PHE A 65 3.71 11.81 11.41
C PHE A 65 2.83 11.99 10.16
N THR A 66 1.71 11.27 10.07
CA THR A 66 0.70 11.45 9.01
C THR A 66 0.15 12.87 9.04
N ALA A 67 -0.27 13.35 10.21
CA ALA A 67 -0.87 14.66 10.38
C ALA A 67 0.10 15.78 9.99
N ILE A 68 1.36 15.70 10.44
CA ILE A 68 2.39 16.67 10.06
C ILE A 68 2.65 16.65 8.55
N SER A 69 2.76 15.45 7.95
CA SER A 69 3.00 15.32 6.51
C SER A 69 1.83 15.85 5.68
N LEU A 70 0.60 15.56 6.08
CA LEU A 70 -0.61 16.08 5.44
C LEU A 70 -0.69 17.61 5.50
N LEU A 71 -0.54 18.18 6.70
CA LEU A 71 -0.77 19.62 6.93
C LEU A 71 0.37 20.52 6.45
N PHE A 72 1.62 20.02 6.43
CA PHE A 72 2.77 20.88 6.12
C PHE A 72 3.51 20.47 4.86
N VAL A 73 3.64 19.17 4.59
CA VAL A 73 4.48 18.68 3.50
C VAL A 73 3.68 18.69 2.19
N ILE A 74 2.47 18.13 2.20
CA ILE A 74 1.63 18.06 0.99
C ILE A 74 1.18 19.44 0.53
N ASP A 75 0.77 20.30 1.45
CA ASP A 75 0.33 21.66 1.13
C ASP A 75 1.47 22.53 0.59
N LYS A 76 2.72 22.29 0.98
CA LYS A 76 3.88 23.04 0.46
C LYS A 76 4.49 22.44 -0.81
N ILE A 77 4.58 21.12 -0.93
CA ILE A 77 5.25 20.45 -2.06
C ILE A 77 4.33 20.29 -3.27
N GLY A 78 3.01 20.25 -3.06
CA GLY A 78 2.05 19.88 -4.10
C GLY A 78 1.78 18.39 -4.11
N ARG A 79 0.57 18.01 -4.51
CA ARG A 79 0.05 16.64 -4.36
C ARG A 79 0.71 15.69 -5.33
N ARG A 80 0.98 16.13 -6.56
CA ARG A 80 1.67 15.31 -7.57
C ARG A 80 3.07 14.95 -7.10
N TRP A 81 3.83 15.96 -6.67
CA TRP A 81 5.22 15.77 -6.24
C TRP A 81 5.34 15.00 -4.94
N ALA A 82 4.38 15.14 -4.02
CA ALA A 82 4.33 14.32 -2.80
C ALA A 82 4.17 12.83 -3.11
N HIS A 83 3.31 12.45 -4.06
CA HIS A 83 3.12 11.05 -4.46
C HIS A 83 4.30 10.50 -5.25
N VAL A 84 4.85 11.28 -6.19
CA VAL A 84 6.04 10.88 -6.96
C VAL A 84 7.24 10.68 -6.04
N GLY A 85 7.54 11.67 -5.18
CA GLY A 85 8.66 11.62 -4.25
C GLY A 85 8.51 10.50 -3.22
N GLY A 86 7.31 10.34 -2.65
CA GLY A 86 7.01 9.25 -1.73
C GLY A 86 7.16 7.87 -2.37
N GLY A 87 6.67 7.69 -3.60
CA GLY A 87 6.81 6.45 -4.37
C GLY A 87 8.26 6.12 -4.70
N ALA A 88 9.04 7.12 -5.12
CA ALA A 88 10.46 6.96 -5.41
C ALA A 88 11.25 6.57 -4.16
N TRP A 89 11.00 7.24 -3.02
CA TRP A 89 11.63 6.90 -1.74
C TRP A 89 11.31 5.48 -1.31
N MET A 90 10.03 5.10 -1.33
CA MET A 90 9.57 3.75 -0.99
C MET A 90 10.24 2.69 -1.87
N SER A 91 10.34 2.93 -3.18
CA SER A 91 11.03 2.06 -4.12
C SER A 91 12.50 1.87 -3.74
N VAL A 92 13.23 2.96 -3.48
CA VAL A 92 14.65 2.89 -3.10
C VAL A 92 14.86 2.09 -1.81
N MET A 93 14.04 2.35 -0.78
CA MET A 93 14.13 1.59 0.49
C MET A 93 13.87 0.10 0.29
N MET A 94 12.91 -0.27 -0.56
CA MET A 94 12.60 -1.67 -0.89
C MET A 94 13.72 -2.34 -1.71
N PHE A 95 14.37 -1.64 -2.63
CA PHE A 95 15.54 -2.15 -3.35
C PHE A 95 16.73 -2.40 -2.42
N ILE A 96 17.00 -1.48 -1.49
CA ILE A 96 18.06 -1.64 -0.48
C ILE A 96 17.73 -2.84 0.42
N LEU A 97 16.48 -2.96 0.88
CA LEU A 97 16.03 -4.09 1.69
C LEU A 97 16.24 -5.43 0.97
N ALA A 98 15.82 -5.53 -0.30
CA ALA A 98 16.01 -6.73 -1.10
C ALA A 98 17.50 -7.08 -1.26
N SER A 99 18.38 -6.08 -1.42
CA SER A 99 19.82 -6.28 -1.57
C SER A 99 20.49 -6.74 -0.26
N VAL A 100 20.07 -6.18 0.88
CA VAL A 100 20.54 -6.64 2.20
C VAL A 100 20.08 -8.07 2.44
N LEU A 101 18.83 -8.40 2.09
CA LEU A 101 18.29 -9.75 2.24
C LEU A 101 18.99 -10.78 1.35
N ALA A 102 19.45 -10.37 0.16
CA ALA A 102 20.22 -11.21 -0.75
C ALA A 102 21.64 -11.50 -0.25
N THR A 103 22.27 -10.53 0.40
CA THR A 103 23.68 -10.61 0.83
C THR A 103 23.84 -11.20 2.24
N HIS A 104 22.88 -10.95 3.12
CA HIS A 104 22.91 -11.38 4.52
C HIS A 104 21.56 -12.00 4.91
N PRO A 105 21.23 -13.20 4.39
CA PRO A 105 20.01 -13.89 4.75
C PRO A 105 20.00 -14.19 6.26
N PRO A 106 18.87 -14.02 6.96
CA PRO A 106 18.74 -14.40 8.36
C PRO A 106 19.08 -15.89 8.52
N LYS A 107 20.04 -16.21 9.39
CA LYS A 107 20.38 -17.59 9.73
C LYS A 107 19.57 -18.01 10.93
N GLU A 108 18.88 -19.13 10.83
CA GLU A 108 18.11 -19.69 11.95
C GLU A 108 19.07 -20.08 13.09
N GLY A 109 18.76 -19.63 14.32
CA GLY A 109 19.53 -19.95 15.53
C GLY A 109 20.65 -18.96 15.90
N GLU A 110 21.00 -18.02 15.01
CA GLU A 110 21.81 -16.86 15.40
C GLU A 110 20.87 -15.76 15.93
N GLY A 111 21.24 -15.13 17.06
CA GLY A 111 20.47 -14.02 17.62
C GLY A 111 20.32 -12.83 16.66
N VAL A 112 19.68 -11.75 17.13
CA VAL A 112 19.41 -10.56 16.29
C VAL A 112 20.71 -10.01 15.67
N SER A 113 20.90 -10.27 14.37
CA SER A 113 22.07 -9.79 13.63
C SER A 113 21.93 -8.31 13.28
N SER A 114 23.06 -7.60 13.12
CA SER A 114 23.05 -6.20 12.69
C SER A 114 22.33 -6.00 11.35
N ALA A 115 22.38 -7.01 10.46
CA ALA A 115 21.64 -7.01 9.19
C ALA A 115 20.11 -7.04 9.42
N SER A 116 19.64 -7.81 10.40
CA SER A 116 18.21 -7.89 10.76
C SER A 116 17.69 -6.56 11.32
N ILE A 117 18.50 -5.88 12.14
CA ILE A 117 18.18 -4.54 12.66
C ILE A 117 18.11 -3.53 11.49
N ALA A 118 19.08 -3.57 10.58
CA ALA A 118 19.10 -2.68 9.42
C ALA A 118 17.86 -2.89 8.52
N MET A 119 17.46 -4.13 8.26
CA MET A 119 16.24 -4.43 7.50
C MET A 119 14.99 -3.88 8.18
N CYS A 120 14.89 -3.99 9.50
CA CYS A 120 13.77 -3.41 10.23
C CYS A 120 13.72 -1.89 10.10
N VAL A 121 14.85 -1.20 10.25
CA VAL A 121 14.93 0.26 10.07
C VAL A 121 14.49 0.66 8.65
N LEU A 122 14.90 -0.07 7.62
CA LEU A 122 14.48 0.17 6.23
C LEU A 122 12.96 0.01 6.05
N ILE A 123 12.34 -0.98 6.69
CA ILE A 123 10.87 -1.14 6.69
C ILE A 123 10.20 0.06 7.38
N TYR A 124 10.72 0.52 8.53
CA TYR A 124 10.16 1.70 9.20
C TYR A 124 10.27 2.96 8.33
N LEU A 125 11.40 3.18 7.66
CA LEU A 125 11.58 4.29 6.72
C LEU A 125 10.63 4.20 5.51
N TYR A 126 10.38 2.99 5.01
CA TYR A 126 9.36 2.73 4.00
C TYR A 126 7.97 3.12 4.51
N VAL A 127 7.59 2.71 5.72
CA VAL A 127 6.25 3.02 6.25
C VAL A 127 6.07 4.51 6.54
N ILE A 128 7.10 5.21 7.00
CA ILE A 128 7.08 6.66 7.21
C ILE A 128 6.75 7.37 5.88
N ALA A 129 7.44 6.99 4.80
CA ALA A 129 7.17 7.56 3.47
C ALA A 129 5.79 7.19 2.95
N TYR A 130 5.35 5.93 3.09
CA TYR A 130 4.01 5.49 2.72
C TYR A 130 2.94 6.32 3.43
N THR A 131 3.08 6.47 4.74
CA THR A 131 2.13 7.16 5.61
C THR A 131 2.00 8.63 5.25
N GLY A 132 3.10 9.29 4.92
CA GLY A 132 3.10 10.71 4.53
C GLY A 132 2.68 10.99 3.09
N SER A 133 2.51 9.96 2.25
CA SER A 133 2.18 10.12 0.82
C SER A 133 1.02 9.22 0.41
N TRP A 134 1.29 7.97 0.04
CA TRP A 134 0.34 7.02 -0.52
C TRP A 134 -0.71 6.48 0.46
N GLY A 135 -0.54 6.69 1.76
CA GLY A 135 -1.50 6.29 2.78
C GLY A 135 -2.82 7.07 2.68
N PRO A 136 -2.81 8.38 2.98
CA PRO A 136 -4.00 9.23 2.87
C PRO A 136 -4.17 9.87 1.48
N GLY A 137 -3.08 10.04 0.73
CA GLY A 137 -3.05 10.84 -0.50
C GLY A 137 -4.06 10.42 -1.57
N PRO A 138 -4.17 9.13 -1.93
CA PRO A 138 -5.13 8.66 -2.95
C PRO A 138 -6.59 8.91 -2.57
N TRP A 139 -6.94 8.81 -1.28
CA TRP A 139 -8.29 9.07 -0.79
C TRP A 139 -8.66 10.54 -0.92
N ILE A 140 -7.72 11.43 -0.59
CA ILE A 140 -7.91 12.87 -0.72
C ILE A 140 -7.99 13.23 -2.21
N TYR A 141 -7.10 12.68 -3.05
CA TYR A 141 -7.11 12.94 -4.48
C TYR A 141 -8.38 12.44 -5.16
N ALA A 142 -8.87 11.25 -4.82
CA ALA A 142 -10.15 10.74 -5.30
C ALA A 142 -11.31 11.68 -4.90
N GLY A 143 -11.27 12.27 -3.70
CA GLY A 143 -12.26 13.26 -3.28
C GLY A 143 -12.26 14.56 -4.08
N GLU A 144 -11.17 14.87 -4.79
CA GLU A 144 -11.00 16.12 -5.54
C GLU A 144 -11.22 15.99 -7.03
N ILE A 145 -10.80 14.88 -7.64
CA ILE A 145 -10.88 14.70 -9.09
C ILE A 145 -12.30 14.42 -9.59
N PHE A 146 -13.18 13.92 -8.73
CA PHE A 146 -14.55 13.60 -9.12
C PHE A 146 -15.49 14.78 -8.84
N PRO A 147 -16.29 15.20 -9.84
CA PRO A 147 -17.29 16.23 -9.65
C PRO A 147 -18.35 15.77 -8.65
N ALA A 148 -18.93 16.71 -7.92
CA ALA A 148 -19.72 16.43 -6.71
C ALA A 148 -20.86 15.41 -6.92
N HIS A 149 -21.48 15.40 -8.09
CA HIS A 149 -22.63 14.53 -8.41
C HIS A 149 -22.26 13.06 -8.67
N VAL A 150 -21.02 12.75 -9.10
CA VAL A 150 -20.55 11.36 -9.29
C VAL A 150 -19.46 10.94 -8.31
N ARG A 151 -19.03 11.85 -7.42
CA ARG A 151 -17.95 11.60 -6.46
C ARG A 151 -18.13 10.35 -5.63
N SER A 152 -19.35 10.10 -5.15
CA SER A 152 -19.67 8.90 -4.38
C SER A 152 -19.40 7.61 -5.17
N TYR A 153 -19.80 7.56 -6.45
CA TYR A 153 -19.54 6.40 -7.32
C TYR A 153 -18.06 6.24 -7.64
N GLY A 154 -17.35 7.34 -7.94
CA GLY A 154 -15.91 7.32 -8.23
C GLY A 154 -15.08 6.84 -7.03
N VAL A 155 -15.38 7.36 -5.84
CA VAL A 155 -14.73 6.93 -4.59
C VAL A 155 -15.09 5.47 -4.25
N ALA A 156 -16.34 5.04 -4.46
CA ALA A 156 -16.74 3.65 -4.24
C ALA A 156 -16.01 2.68 -5.17
N PHE A 157 -15.84 3.02 -6.44
CA PHE A 157 -15.05 2.21 -7.39
C PHE A 157 -13.57 2.18 -7.00
N GLY A 158 -13.00 3.33 -6.60
CA GLY A 158 -11.64 3.40 -6.05
C GLY A 158 -11.45 2.48 -4.84
N ALA A 159 -12.38 2.52 -3.89
CA ALA A 159 -12.36 1.65 -2.73
C ALA A 159 -12.49 0.16 -3.11
N ALA A 160 -13.43 -0.19 -4.00
CA ALA A 160 -13.64 -1.56 -4.44
C ALA A 160 -12.39 -2.15 -5.12
N THR A 161 -11.75 -1.39 -6.02
CA THR A 161 -10.49 -1.80 -6.66
C THR A 161 -9.37 -1.96 -5.63
N GLN A 162 -9.24 -1.04 -4.67
CA GLN A 162 -8.25 -1.15 -3.59
C GLN A 162 -8.45 -2.43 -2.76
N TRP A 163 -9.68 -2.74 -2.33
CA TRP A 163 -9.96 -3.93 -1.53
C TRP A 163 -9.73 -5.21 -2.32
N LEU A 164 -10.09 -5.22 -3.59
CA LEU A 164 -9.81 -6.33 -4.49
C LEU A 164 -8.30 -6.59 -4.65
N PHE A 165 -7.50 -5.55 -4.89
CA PHE A 165 -6.06 -5.68 -4.98
C PHE A 165 -5.40 -6.05 -3.64
N ASN A 166 -5.91 -5.56 -2.52
CA ASN A 166 -5.47 -6.03 -1.20
C ASN A 166 -5.69 -7.54 -1.05
N PHE A 167 -6.88 -8.04 -1.39
CA PHE A 167 -7.15 -9.47 -1.38
C PHE A 167 -6.19 -10.26 -2.28
N MET A 168 -5.98 -9.79 -3.52
CA MET A 168 -5.03 -10.42 -4.44
C MET A 168 -3.62 -10.47 -3.85
N VAL A 169 -3.09 -9.35 -3.36
CA VAL A 169 -1.75 -9.27 -2.77
C VAL A 169 -1.65 -10.18 -1.55
N THR A 170 -2.63 -10.19 -0.64
CA THR A 170 -2.61 -11.07 0.54
C THR A 170 -2.62 -12.55 0.17
N ARG A 171 -3.31 -12.95 -0.91
CA ARG A 171 -3.34 -14.35 -1.38
C ARG A 171 -2.11 -14.74 -2.18
N VAL A 172 -1.59 -13.85 -3.02
CA VAL A 172 -0.51 -14.13 -3.96
C VAL A 172 0.87 -13.98 -3.32
N THR A 173 1.04 -13.03 -2.39
CA THR A 173 2.35 -12.75 -1.76
C THR A 173 2.98 -13.97 -1.09
N PRO A 174 2.25 -14.79 -0.29
CA PRO A 174 2.83 -15.99 0.30
C PRO A 174 3.37 -16.98 -0.74
N GLN A 175 2.63 -17.15 -1.84
CA GLN A 175 3.03 -18.04 -2.94
C GLN A 175 4.29 -17.51 -3.65
N ILE A 176 4.34 -16.22 -3.96
CA ILE A 176 5.51 -15.60 -4.59
C ILE A 176 6.74 -15.70 -3.69
N ILE A 177 6.60 -15.46 -2.38
CA ILE A 177 7.71 -15.60 -1.44
C ILE A 177 8.23 -17.04 -1.40
N HIS A 178 7.36 -18.04 -1.44
CA HIS A 178 7.77 -19.45 -1.49
C HIS A 178 8.58 -19.76 -2.75
N ASP A 179 8.14 -19.25 -3.90
CA ASP A 179 8.71 -19.63 -5.20
C ASP A 179 9.99 -18.85 -5.54
N ILE A 180 10.05 -17.55 -5.22
CA ILE A 180 11.17 -16.66 -5.60
C ILE A 180 11.91 -16.01 -4.42
N GLY A 181 11.46 -16.22 -3.18
CA GLY A 181 12.14 -15.78 -1.97
C GLY A 181 12.38 -14.27 -1.91
N TRP A 182 13.62 -13.87 -1.68
CA TRP A 182 14.03 -12.47 -1.52
C TRP A 182 13.77 -11.61 -2.77
N LYS A 183 13.69 -12.22 -3.96
CA LYS A 183 13.40 -11.49 -5.22
C LYS A 183 11.99 -10.90 -5.23
N THR A 184 11.08 -11.38 -4.38
CA THR A 184 9.74 -10.80 -4.20
C THR A 184 9.81 -9.31 -3.86
N PHE A 185 10.78 -8.91 -3.03
CA PHE A 185 10.96 -7.51 -2.65
C PHE A 185 11.43 -6.63 -3.80
N ILE A 186 12.19 -7.18 -4.77
CA ILE A 186 12.54 -6.48 -6.02
C ILE A 186 11.30 -6.24 -6.87
N VAL A 187 10.39 -7.22 -6.95
CA VAL A 187 9.14 -7.08 -7.69
C VAL A 187 8.30 -5.95 -7.07
N PHE A 188 8.15 -5.94 -5.74
CA PHE A 188 7.46 -4.85 -5.05
C PHE A 188 8.15 -3.50 -5.20
N ALA A 189 9.49 -3.44 -5.13
CA ALA A 189 10.24 -2.22 -5.40
C ALA A 189 9.95 -1.67 -6.81
N SER A 190 9.93 -2.55 -7.81
CA SER A 190 9.66 -2.22 -9.21
C SER A 190 8.23 -1.74 -9.41
N LEU A 191 7.25 -2.33 -8.72
CA LEU A 191 5.86 -1.86 -8.72
C LEU A 191 5.76 -0.47 -8.07
N CYS A 192 6.43 -0.22 -6.95
CA CYS A 192 6.50 1.10 -6.33
C CYS A 192 7.13 2.16 -7.25
N PHE A 193 8.18 1.79 -7.97
CA PHE A 193 8.78 2.65 -8.99
C PHE A 193 7.80 2.93 -10.13
N GLY A 194 7.14 1.89 -10.66
CA GLY A 194 6.14 2.01 -11.71
C GLY A 194 4.96 2.90 -11.30
N MET A 195 4.51 2.81 -10.04
CA MET A 195 3.51 3.72 -9.47
C MET A 195 4.00 5.17 -9.48
N SER A 196 5.24 5.44 -9.04
CA SER A 196 5.81 6.78 -9.06
C SER A 196 5.88 7.35 -10.50
N VAL A 197 6.28 6.54 -11.48
CA VAL A 197 6.32 6.93 -12.89
C VAL A 197 4.91 7.19 -13.43
N PHE A 198 3.94 6.32 -13.13
CA PHE A 198 2.55 6.50 -13.52
C PHE A 198 1.98 7.81 -12.97
N THR A 199 2.18 8.07 -11.67
CA THR A 199 1.78 9.32 -11.05
C THR A 199 2.45 10.52 -11.69
N PHE A 200 3.72 10.41 -12.07
CA PHE A 200 4.42 11.51 -12.72
C PHE A 200 3.76 11.90 -14.05
N PHE A 201 3.28 10.96 -14.87
CA PHE A 201 2.68 11.28 -16.17
C PHE A 201 1.18 11.58 -16.11
N PHE A 202 0.41 10.82 -15.32
CA PHE A 202 -1.06 10.85 -15.36
C PHE A 202 -1.68 11.74 -14.29
N MET A 203 -0.99 12.00 -13.17
CA MET A 203 -1.54 12.82 -12.10
C MET A 203 -1.37 14.30 -12.42
N LYS A 204 -2.48 15.04 -12.48
CA LYS A 204 -2.47 16.50 -12.54
C LYS A 204 -2.32 17.10 -11.15
N GLU A 205 -1.63 18.24 -11.06
CA GLU A 205 -1.48 18.97 -9.80
C GLU A 205 -2.80 19.66 -9.43
N THR A 206 -3.30 19.44 -8.21
CA THR A 206 -4.54 20.05 -7.69
C THR A 206 -4.28 21.05 -6.57
N LYS A 207 -3.01 21.29 -6.21
CA LYS A 207 -2.64 22.25 -5.16
C LYS A 207 -3.13 23.66 -5.47
N GLY A 208 -3.84 24.25 -4.50
CA GLY A 208 -4.23 25.65 -4.52
C GLY A 208 -5.41 25.96 -5.46
N LEU A 209 -6.05 24.94 -6.02
CA LEU A 209 -7.25 25.08 -6.84
C LEU A 209 -8.49 24.81 -5.99
N THR A 210 -9.55 25.56 -6.27
CA THR A 210 -10.90 25.27 -5.80
C THR A 210 -11.45 24.04 -6.52
N LEU A 211 -12.48 23.40 -5.95
CA LEU A 211 -13.11 22.23 -6.58
C LEU A 211 -13.64 22.54 -7.98
N GLU A 212 -14.15 23.77 -8.18
CA GLU A 212 -14.66 24.25 -9.47
C GLU A 212 -13.54 24.42 -10.52
N GLU A 213 -12.39 24.93 -10.12
CA GLU A 213 -11.21 25.04 -10.98
C GLU A 213 -10.60 23.67 -11.32
N ILE A 214 -10.72 22.69 -10.42
CA ILE A 214 -10.32 21.30 -10.69
C ILE A 214 -11.25 20.68 -11.73
N ASP A 215 -12.56 20.90 -11.64
CA ASP A 215 -13.52 20.44 -12.64
C ASP A 215 -13.21 21.04 -14.02
N GLN A 216 -12.81 22.32 -14.08
CA GLN A 216 -12.31 22.96 -15.31
C GLN A 216 -11.00 22.32 -15.83
N LEU A 217 -10.05 22.00 -14.94
CA LEU A 217 -8.78 21.36 -15.28
C LEU A 217 -8.97 19.98 -15.93
N PHE A 218 -10.05 19.29 -15.59
CA PHE A 218 -10.45 18.01 -16.19
C PHE A 218 -11.42 18.15 -17.39
N GLY A 219 -11.79 19.38 -17.77
CA GLY A 219 -12.61 19.67 -18.96
C GLY A 219 -14.11 19.47 -18.75
N LEU A 220 -14.60 19.50 -17.50
CA LEU A 220 -16.02 19.29 -17.17
C LEU A 220 -16.87 20.57 -17.33
N SER A 221 -16.25 21.73 -17.55
CA SER A 221 -16.96 23.01 -17.74
C SER A 221 -17.89 23.02 -18.95
N ASP A 222 -17.60 22.23 -19.99
CA ASP A 222 -18.44 22.13 -21.18
C ASP A 222 -19.80 21.48 -20.87
N MET A 223 -19.87 20.56 -19.90
CA MET A 223 -21.11 19.85 -19.56
C MET A 223 -22.04 20.69 -18.70
N GLU A 224 -21.49 21.49 -17.78
CA GLU A 224 -22.27 22.41 -16.95
C GLU A 224 -22.73 23.63 -17.76
N GLN A 225 -21.86 24.18 -18.62
CA GLN A 225 -22.28 25.20 -19.59
C GLN A 225 -23.35 24.66 -20.53
N PHE A 226 -23.22 23.42 -21.02
CA PHE A 226 -24.26 22.78 -21.83
C PHE A 226 -25.57 22.61 -21.06
N HIS A 227 -25.55 22.20 -19.79
CA HIS A 227 -26.77 22.06 -18.99
C HIS A 227 -27.45 23.41 -18.77
N ASN A 228 -26.67 24.44 -18.41
CA ASN A 228 -27.16 25.80 -18.24
C ASN A 228 -27.68 26.40 -19.57
N ASP A 229 -27.03 26.11 -20.70
CA ASP A 229 -27.50 26.53 -22.02
C ASP A 229 -28.78 25.80 -22.45
N VAL A 230 -28.93 24.52 -22.10
CA VAL A 230 -30.15 23.75 -22.34
C VAL A 230 -31.30 24.28 -21.49
N GLU A 231 -31.11 24.52 -20.19
CA GLU A 231 -32.13 25.13 -19.32
C GLU A 231 -32.55 26.51 -19.83
N ARG A 232 -31.58 27.35 -20.19
CA ARG A 232 -31.86 28.70 -20.70
C ARG A 232 -32.64 28.67 -22.02
N ARG A 233 -32.41 27.66 -22.87
CA ARG A 233 -33.19 27.41 -24.08
C ARG A 233 -34.59 26.87 -23.75
N MET A 234 -34.71 25.96 -22.78
CA MET A 234 -35.98 25.42 -22.32
C MET A 234 -36.89 26.53 -21.77
N THR A 235 -36.38 27.39 -20.87
CA THR A 235 -37.14 28.52 -20.33
C THR A 235 -37.54 29.52 -21.41
N LYS A 236 -36.69 29.75 -22.42
CA LYS A 236 -37.05 30.57 -23.59
C LYS A 236 -38.18 29.94 -24.41
N LEU A 237 -38.16 28.63 -24.61
CA LEU A 237 -39.19 27.90 -25.36
C LEU A 237 -40.52 27.88 -24.60
N GLU A 238 -40.51 27.61 -23.30
CA GLU A 238 -41.70 27.70 -22.43
C GLU A 238 -42.29 29.12 -22.40
N GLY A 239 -41.44 30.15 -22.44
CA GLY A 239 -41.86 31.55 -22.56
C GLY A 239 -42.44 31.94 -23.93
N LEU A 240 -42.18 31.16 -24.99
CA LEU A 240 -42.71 31.39 -26.34
C LEU A 240 -44.06 30.70 -26.59
N ASP A 241 -44.37 29.63 -25.87
CA ASP A 241 -45.66 28.91 -25.94
C ASP A 241 -46.91 29.78 -25.66
N PRO A 242 -46.93 30.73 -24.71
CA PRO A 242 -48.09 31.62 -24.54
C PRO A 242 -48.24 32.66 -25.66
N VAL A 243 -47.18 32.95 -26.43
CA VAL A 243 -47.20 33.95 -27.51
C VAL A 243 -47.72 33.35 -28.83
N MET A 244 -47.60 32.04 -29.04
CA MET A 244 -48.12 31.36 -30.24
C MET A 244 -49.60 30.97 -30.19
N LYS A 245 -50.29 31.18 -29.06
CA LYS A 245 -51.71 30.84 -28.87
C LYS A 245 -52.70 32.01 -29.09
N THR A 246 -52.23 33.17 -29.53
CA THR A 246 -53.04 34.34 -29.93
C THR A 246 -52.94 34.57 -31.43
#